data_AF-A0A9I9DZ68-F1
#
_entry.id   AF-A0A9I9DZ68-F1
#
_cell.length_a   1.000
_cell.length_b   1.000
_cell.length_c   1.000
_cell.angle_alpha   90.00
_cell.angle_beta   90.00
_cell.angle_gamma   90.00
#
_symmetry.space_group_name_H-M   'P 1'
#
loop_
_entity.id
_entity.type
_entity.pdbx_description
1 polymer ?
#
loop_
_entity_poly.entity_id
_entity_poly.type
_entity_poly.pdbx_seq_one_letter_code
_entity_poly.pdbx_strand_id
1 'polypeptide(L)'
;MGKEKTHINIVVIGHVDSGKSTTTGHLIYKLGGIDKRVIERFEKEAAEMNKRSFKYAWVLDKLKAERERGITIDIALWKFETTKYYCTVIDAPGHRDFIKNMITGTSQEALQEALPGDNVGFNVKNVAVKDLKRGYVASNSKDDPAKEAANFTSQVIIMNHPGQIGNGYAPVLDCHTSHIAVKFAEILTKIDRRSGKELEKEPKFLKNGDAGFVKMIPTKPMVVETFSEYPPLGRFAVRDMRQTVAVGVIKAVEKKDASGAKVTKSAAKKSGK
;
A
#
# COMPACT_ATOMS: atom_id res chain seq x y z
N MET A 1 0.80 31.09 29.88
CA MET A 1 0.43 30.05 28.90
C MET A 1 1.56 29.88 27.91
N GLY A 2 2.38 28.83 28.05
CA GLY A 2 3.46 28.56 27.09
C GLY A 2 2.84 28.15 25.75
N LYS A 3 3.33 28.72 24.65
CA LYS A 3 2.91 28.32 23.29
C LYS A 3 3.11 26.80 23.14
N GLU A 4 2.06 26.11 22.70
CA GLU A 4 2.12 24.69 22.36
C GLU A 4 3.22 24.47 21.32
N LYS A 5 4.19 23.60 21.62
CA LYS A 5 5.27 23.27 20.69
C LYS A 5 4.71 22.37 19.59
N THR A 6 4.96 22.73 18.34
CA THR A 6 4.53 21.94 17.19
C THR A 6 5.26 20.59 17.16
N HIS A 7 4.54 19.51 16.87
CA HIS A 7 5.11 18.18 16.72
C HIS A 7 5.67 17.99 15.31
N ILE A 8 6.87 17.42 15.17
CA ILE A 8 7.54 17.13 13.90
C ILE A 8 8.03 15.68 13.91
N ASN A 9 7.73 14.96 12.84
CA ASN A 9 8.31 13.64 12.56
C ASN A 9 9.48 13.77 11.58
N ILE A 10 10.63 13.18 11.92
CA ILE A 10 11.86 13.21 11.13
C ILE A 10 12.25 11.78 10.80
N VAL A 11 12.31 11.42 9.52
CA VAL A 11 12.88 10.13 9.09
C VAL A 11 14.32 10.30 8.63
N VAL A 12 15.20 9.42 9.09
CA VAL A 12 16.60 9.34 8.65
C VAL A 12 16.75 8.21 7.64
N ILE A 13 17.04 8.56 6.38
CA ILE A 13 17.18 7.64 5.25
C ILE A 13 18.58 7.70 4.63
N GLY A 14 18.99 6.64 3.95
CA GLY A 14 20.34 6.53 3.36
C GLY A 14 20.83 5.08 3.23
N HIS A 15 21.88 4.89 2.42
CA HIS A 15 22.45 3.57 2.12
C HIS A 15 22.98 2.84 3.36
N VAL A 16 23.25 1.53 3.28
CA VAL A 16 23.95 0.78 4.34
C VAL A 16 25.29 1.47 4.65
N ASP A 17 25.72 1.44 5.92
CA ASP A 17 26.98 2.03 6.42
C ASP A 17 27.15 3.55 6.28
N SER A 18 26.11 4.29 5.86
CA SER A 18 26.10 5.77 5.85
C SER A 18 26.01 6.41 7.25
N GLY A 19 26.00 5.61 8.32
CA GLY A 19 26.01 6.11 9.70
C GLY A 19 24.69 6.68 10.21
N LYS A 20 23.55 6.31 9.62
CA LYS A 20 22.20 6.75 10.03
C LYS A 20 21.95 6.58 11.53
N SER A 21 21.93 5.34 12.01
CA SER A 21 21.64 5.01 13.41
C SER A 21 22.66 5.59 14.37
N THR A 22 23.94 5.64 13.97
CA THR A 22 25.00 6.28 14.75
C THR A 22 24.75 7.78 14.91
N THR A 23 24.37 8.47 13.84
CA THR A 23 24.08 9.91 13.85
C THR A 23 22.83 10.20 14.67
N THR A 24 21.76 9.43 14.44
CA THR A 24 20.50 9.56 15.17
C THR A 24 20.68 9.29 16.67
N GLY A 25 21.36 8.20 17.04
CA GLY A 25 21.63 7.87 18.44
C GLY A 25 22.51 8.89 19.15
N HIS A 26 23.51 9.45 18.45
CA HIS A 26 24.37 10.50 19.00
C HIS A 26 23.61 11.83 19.16
N LEU A 27 22.72 12.16 18.22
CA LEU A 27 21.83 13.32 18.34
C LEU A 27 20.95 13.20 19.58
N ILE A 28 20.31 12.04 19.77
CA ILE A 28 19.47 11.76 20.94
C ILE A 28 20.27 11.92 22.24
N TYR A 29 21.49 11.38 22.30
CA TYR A 29 22.37 11.51 23.46
C TYR A 29 22.71 12.99 23.76
N LYS A 30 23.10 13.76 22.74
CA LYS A 30 23.43 15.18 22.91
C LYS A 30 22.25 16.04 23.37
N LEU A 31 21.04 15.65 23.01
CA LEU A 31 19.81 16.32 23.42
C LEU A 31 19.32 15.88 24.81
N GLY A 32 20.12 15.07 25.53
CA GLY A 32 19.77 14.60 26.87
C GLY A 32 18.65 13.57 26.88
N GLY A 33 18.30 13.00 25.72
CA GLY A 33 17.28 11.97 25.62
C GLY A 33 17.70 10.66 26.30
N ILE A 34 19.00 10.41 26.42
CA ILE A 34 19.54 9.18 27.00
C ILE A 34 20.58 9.52 28.05
N ASP A 35 20.41 8.91 29.22
CA ASP A 35 21.35 9.02 30.31
C ASP A 35 22.73 8.48 29.91
N LYS A 36 23.77 9.21 30.29
CA LYS A 36 25.17 8.85 30.04
C LYS A 36 25.51 7.44 30.50
N ARG A 37 24.93 6.97 31.61
CA ARG A 37 25.12 5.60 32.14
C ARG A 37 24.66 4.52 31.16
N VAL A 38 23.59 4.79 30.40
CA VAL A 38 23.05 3.85 29.41
C VAL A 38 24.01 3.72 28.22
N ILE A 39 24.58 4.84 27.77
CA ILE A 39 25.60 4.84 26.71
C ILE A 39 26.87 4.14 27.16
N GLU A 40 27.32 4.38 28.40
CA GLU A 40 28.49 3.69 28.96
C GLU A 40 28.26 2.17 29.06
N ARG A 41 27.04 1.73 29.39
CA ARG A 41 26.67 0.31 29.35
C ARG A 41 26.74 -0.25 27.93
N PHE A 42 26.11 0.42 26.95
CA PHE A 42 26.17 -0.03 25.55
C PHE A 42 27.58 0.00 24.98
N GLU A 43 28.44 0.92 25.43
CA GLU A 43 29.85 0.92 25.04
C GLU A 43 30.59 -0.32 25.54
N LYS A 44 30.32 -0.75 26.78
CA LYS A 44 30.91 -1.98 27.34
C LYS A 44 30.39 -3.22 26.60
N GLU A 45 29.07 -3.37 26.46
CA GLU A 45 28.47 -4.51 25.76
C GLU A 45 28.91 -4.57 24.28
N ALA A 46 29.00 -3.43 23.60
CA ALA A 46 29.46 -3.38 22.22
C ALA A 46 30.96 -3.66 22.09
N ALA A 47 31.77 -3.29 23.09
CA ALA A 47 33.19 -3.62 23.13
C ALA A 47 33.43 -5.13 23.26
N GLU A 48 32.63 -5.84 24.05
CA GLU A 48 32.68 -7.32 24.16
C GLU A 48 32.42 -8.01 22.81
N MET A 49 31.68 -7.35 21.91
CA MET A 49 31.38 -7.84 20.56
C MET A 49 32.32 -7.28 19.47
N ASN A 50 33.45 -6.65 19.83
CA ASN A 50 34.36 -5.96 18.91
C ASN A 50 33.70 -4.85 18.06
N LYS A 51 32.62 -4.25 18.58
CA LYS A 51 31.82 -3.20 17.93
C LYS A 51 31.69 -1.94 18.77
N ARG A 52 32.73 -1.59 19.55
CA ARG A 52 32.72 -0.46 20.49
C ARG A 52 32.19 0.86 19.89
N SER A 53 32.46 1.12 18.61
CA SER A 53 31.99 2.31 17.88
C SER A 53 30.47 2.38 17.65
N PHE A 54 29.76 1.25 17.78
CA PHE A 54 28.32 1.12 17.54
C PHE A 54 27.48 1.50 18.77
N LYS A 55 28.10 1.95 19.86
CA LYS A 55 27.42 2.32 21.11
C LYS A 55 26.25 3.29 20.93
N TYR A 56 26.32 4.18 19.93
CA TYR A 56 25.22 5.09 19.58
C TYR A 56 24.15 4.44 18.70
N ALA A 57 24.52 3.55 17.78
CA ALA A 57 23.54 2.81 16.98
C ALA A 57 22.67 1.88 17.86
N TRP A 58 23.26 1.31 18.92
CA TRP A 58 22.57 0.41 19.85
C TRP A 58 21.49 1.05 20.71
N VAL A 59 21.42 2.39 20.69
CA VAL A 59 20.27 3.15 21.19
C VAL A 59 18.98 2.76 20.45
N LEU A 60 19.11 2.54 19.15
CA LEU A 60 18.02 2.30 18.19
C LEU A 60 17.91 0.82 17.86
N ASP A 61 19.04 0.16 17.64
CA ASP A 61 19.14 -1.27 17.36
C ASP A 61 18.87 -2.09 18.64
N LYS A 62 17.61 -2.50 18.81
CA LYS A 62 17.15 -3.27 19.99
C LYS A 62 17.18 -4.77 19.75
N LEU A 63 17.12 -5.21 18.49
CA LEU A 63 17.11 -6.63 18.18
C LEU A 63 18.51 -7.21 18.33
N LYS A 64 18.61 -8.41 18.91
CA LYS A 64 19.88 -9.14 19.00
C LYS A 64 20.52 -9.32 17.62
N ALA A 65 19.70 -9.63 16.61
CA ALA A 65 20.14 -9.76 15.23
C ALA A 65 20.70 -8.46 14.63
N GLU A 66 20.17 -7.28 14.98
CA GLU A 66 20.70 -5.99 14.54
C GLU A 66 22.07 -5.73 15.14
N ARG A 67 22.22 -5.96 16.44
CA ARG A 67 23.50 -5.78 17.16
C ARG A 67 24.58 -6.76 16.68
N GLU A 68 24.20 -8.02 16.44
CA GLU A 68 25.09 -9.06 15.91
C GLU A 68 25.52 -8.79 14.47
N ARG A 69 24.63 -8.30 13.62
CA ARG A 69 24.93 -8.03 12.20
C ARG A 69 25.48 -6.63 11.95
N GLY A 70 25.25 -5.68 12.85
CA GLY A 70 25.63 -4.28 12.69
C GLY A 70 24.79 -3.54 11.64
N ILE A 71 23.58 -4.02 11.33
CA ILE A 71 22.66 -3.40 10.38
C ILE A 71 21.30 -3.23 11.04
N THR A 72 20.65 -2.10 10.77
CA THR A 72 19.27 -1.83 11.18
C THR A 72 18.32 -2.68 10.33
N ILE A 73 17.46 -3.44 10.98
CA ILE A 73 16.51 -4.37 10.35
C ILE A 73 15.08 -3.83 10.51
N ASP A 74 14.73 -3.36 11.70
CA ASP A 74 13.44 -2.78 12.02
C ASP A 74 13.56 -1.28 12.29
N ILE A 75 12.42 -0.58 12.28
CA ILE A 75 12.42 0.84 12.60
C ILE A 75 12.45 1.06 14.10
N ALA A 76 13.29 2.00 14.50
CA ALA A 76 13.27 2.55 15.84
C ALA A 76 12.63 3.94 15.85
N LEU A 77 11.67 4.14 16.75
CA LEU A 77 11.08 5.43 17.04
C LEU A 77 11.67 5.99 18.34
N TRP A 78 12.04 7.26 18.31
CA TRP A 78 12.56 7.93 19.49
C TRP A 78 12.04 9.37 19.57
N LYS A 79 11.64 9.83 20.77
CA LYS A 79 11.06 11.16 20.97
C LYS A 79 11.98 12.05 21.77
N PHE A 80 12.28 13.23 21.27
CA PHE A 80 13.07 14.25 21.99
C PHE A 80 12.46 15.63 21.84
N GLU A 81 12.82 16.52 22.75
CA GLU A 81 12.35 17.91 22.76
C GLU A 81 13.47 18.86 22.31
N THR A 82 13.08 19.87 21.54
CA THR A 82 13.94 21.02 21.22
C THR A 82 13.35 22.28 21.83
N THR A 83 14.02 23.42 21.66
CA THR A 83 13.51 24.72 22.12
C THR A 83 12.15 25.09 21.49
N LYS A 84 11.87 24.62 20.26
CA LYS A 84 10.66 25.00 19.49
C LYS A 84 9.71 23.85 19.15
N TYR A 85 10.21 22.61 19.07
CA TYR A 85 9.45 21.46 18.56
C TYR A 85 9.54 20.25 19.48
N TYR A 86 8.47 19.46 19.51
CA TYR A 86 8.53 18.06 19.91
C TYR A 86 8.88 17.23 18.68
N CYS A 87 9.96 16.47 18.74
CA CYS A 87 10.46 15.72 17.60
C CYS A 87 10.31 14.22 17.85
N THR A 88 9.73 13.50 16.90
CA THR A 88 9.86 12.04 16.81
C THR A 88 10.83 11.73 15.68
N VAL A 89 11.96 11.09 15.99
CA VAL A 89 12.90 10.60 14.99
C VAL A 89 12.67 9.11 14.71
N ILE A 90 12.67 8.80 13.41
CA ILE A 90 12.41 7.48 12.84
C ILE A 90 13.71 7.03 12.18
N ASP A 91 14.37 6.06 12.79
CA ASP A 91 15.55 5.43 12.20
C ASP A 91 15.11 4.31 11.26
N ALA A 92 15.45 4.44 9.98
CA ALA A 92 15.00 3.52 8.95
C ALA A 92 16.13 2.63 8.42
N PRO A 93 15.84 1.36 8.08
CA PRO A 93 16.85 0.44 7.59
C PRO A 93 17.39 0.83 6.21
N GLY A 94 18.71 0.74 6.03
CA GLY A 94 19.37 1.10 4.76
C GLY A 94 19.57 -0.05 3.78
N HIS A 95 19.34 -1.29 4.22
CA HIS A 95 19.56 -2.49 3.40
C HIS A 95 18.35 -2.77 2.51
N ARG A 96 18.61 -3.22 1.28
CA ARG A 96 17.58 -3.45 0.25
C ARG A 96 16.47 -4.38 0.72
N ASP A 97 16.83 -5.43 1.45
CA ASP A 97 15.90 -6.45 1.95
C ASP A 97 14.90 -5.92 2.99
N PHE A 98 15.18 -4.77 3.60
CA PHE A 98 14.36 -4.17 4.67
C PHE A 98 13.68 -2.87 4.26
N ILE A 99 13.69 -2.50 2.97
CA ILE A 99 12.97 -1.32 2.44
C ILE A 99 11.47 -1.39 2.79
N LYS A 100 10.89 -2.59 2.85
CA LYS A 100 9.48 -2.77 3.26
C LYS A 100 9.25 -2.25 4.69
N ASN A 101 10.19 -2.50 5.60
CA ASN A 101 10.09 -2.03 6.97
C ASN A 101 10.15 -0.51 6.94
N MET A 102 11.17 0.12 6.31
CA MET A 102 11.28 1.59 6.15
C MET A 102 9.96 2.26 5.76
N ILE A 103 9.27 1.73 4.75
CA ILE A 103 7.98 2.29 4.26
C ILE A 103 6.88 2.23 5.33
N THR A 104 6.88 1.20 6.18
CA THR A 104 5.91 1.07 7.28
C THR A 104 6.25 1.89 8.53
N GLY A 105 7.50 2.32 8.72
CA GLY A 105 7.92 3.12 9.88
C GLY A 105 7.71 4.61 9.70
N THR A 106 7.85 5.12 8.48
CA THR A 106 7.61 6.53 8.14
C THR A 106 6.17 6.98 8.30
N SER A 107 5.23 6.05 8.55
CA SER A 107 3.79 6.28 8.68
C SER A 107 3.26 6.15 10.13
N GLN A 108 4.11 5.98 11.14
CA GLN A 108 3.68 5.69 12.53
C GLN A 108 3.44 6.93 13.40
N GLU A 109 2.58 7.84 12.96
CA GLU A 109 1.84 8.67 13.92
C GLU A 109 0.45 8.06 14.09
N ALA A 110 0.02 7.84 15.34
CA ALA A 110 -1.30 7.30 15.60
C ALA A 110 -2.34 8.38 15.24
N LEU A 111 -2.91 8.24 14.06
CA LEU A 111 -3.97 9.11 13.59
C LEU A 111 -5.29 8.76 14.28
N GLN A 112 -5.99 9.77 14.80
CA GLN A 112 -7.34 9.59 15.35
C GLN A 112 -8.33 9.22 14.24
N GLU A 113 -8.12 9.79 13.06
CA GLU A 113 -8.87 9.51 11.83
C GLU A 113 -7.91 9.60 10.64
N ALA A 114 -8.18 8.82 9.60
CA ALA A 114 -7.44 8.88 8.33
C ALA A 114 -8.36 9.52 7.29
N LEU A 115 -7.83 10.48 6.54
CA LEU A 115 -8.56 11.18 5.48
C LEU A 115 -8.20 10.61 4.10
N PRO A 116 -9.02 10.87 3.06
CA PRO A 116 -8.71 10.44 1.71
C PRO A 116 -7.33 10.94 1.25
N GLY A 117 -6.45 10.01 0.86
CA GLY A 117 -5.08 10.29 0.42
C GLY A 117 -3.99 9.86 1.40
N ASP A 118 -4.35 9.57 2.66
CA ASP A 118 -3.39 9.12 3.65
C ASP A 118 -2.96 7.66 3.41
N ASN A 119 -1.65 7.41 3.44
CA ASN A 119 -1.10 6.06 3.41
C ASN A 119 -0.98 5.53 4.84
N VAL A 120 -1.98 4.78 5.29
CA VAL A 120 -2.08 4.31 6.68
C VAL A 120 -2.04 2.79 6.79
N GLY A 121 -1.46 2.31 7.89
CA GLY A 121 -1.70 0.96 8.40
C GLY A 121 -2.75 1.00 9.51
N PHE A 122 -3.71 0.07 9.52
CA PHE A 122 -4.69 -0.04 10.59
C PHE A 122 -4.77 -1.48 11.14
N ASN A 123 -4.99 -1.59 12.45
CA ASN A 123 -5.02 -2.88 13.14
C ASN A 123 -6.44 -3.47 13.13
N VAL A 124 -6.57 -4.71 12.67
CA VAL A 124 -7.85 -5.45 12.64
C VAL A 124 -7.81 -6.62 13.63
N LYS A 125 -8.83 -6.73 14.48
CA LYS A 125 -8.92 -7.81 15.47
C LYS A 125 -9.56 -9.07 14.86
N ASN A 126 -9.04 -10.25 15.22
CA ASN A 126 -9.60 -11.55 14.86
C ASN A 126 -9.62 -11.86 13.36
N VAL A 127 -8.63 -11.35 12.61
CA VAL A 127 -8.36 -11.68 11.21
C VAL A 127 -6.91 -12.15 11.10
N ALA A 128 -6.66 -13.31 10.49
CA ALA A 128 -5.31 -13.81 10.33
C ALA A 128 -4.64 -13.23 9.07
N VAL A 129 -3.32 -13.06 9.11
CA VAL A 129 -2.55 -12.52 7.97
C VAL A 129 -2.76 -13.34 6.69
N LYS A 130 -2.91 -14.65 6.80
CA LYS A 130 -3.17 -15.56 5.67
C LYS A 130 -4.52 -15.33 4.96
N ASP A 131 -5.47 -14.70 5.66
CA ASP A 131 -6.81 -14.43 5.15
C ASP A 131 -6.86 -13.10 4.38
N LEU A 132 -5.77 -12.30 4.41
CA LEU A 132 -5.66 -11.01 3.72
C LEU A 132 -4.62 -11.08 2.62
N LYS A 133 -4.94 -10.48 1.47
CA LYS A 133 -4.05 -10.40 0.31
C LYS A 133 -4.05 -9.01 -0.27
N ARG A 134 -2.94 -8.64 -0.90
CA ARG A 134 -2.86 -7.43 -1.71
C ARG A 134 -3.94 -7.48 -2.80
N GLY A 135 -4.65 -6.37 -3.00
CA GLY A 135 -5.82 -6.30 -3.88
C GLY A 135 -7.16 -6.38 -3.16
N TYR A 136 -7.20 -6.74 -1.87
CA TYR A 136 -8.44 -6.65 -1.10
C TYR A 136 -8.79 -5.19 -0.79
N VAL A 137 -10.08 -4.90 -0.77
CA VAL A 137 -10.63 -3.57 -0.50
C VAL A 137 -11.33 -3.60 0.86
N ALA A 138 -10.94 -2.71 1.76
CA ALA A 138 -11.60 -2.50 3.04
C ALA A 138 -12.67 -1.42 2.90
N SER A 139 -13.83 -1.65 3.50
CA SER A 139 -14.98 -0.72 3.47
C SER A 139 -15.74 -0.80 4.79
N ASN A 140 -16.60 0.20 5.03
CA ASN A 140 -17.51 0.17 6.17
C ASN A 140 -18.65 -0.82 5.91
N SER A 141 -18.93 -1.71 6.86
CA SER A 141 -20.01 -2.69 6.69
C SER A 141 -21.42 -2.08 6.70
N LYS A 142 -21.57 -0.85 7.22
CA LYS A 142 -22.87 -0.17 7.37
C LYS A 142 -23.17 0.82 6.25
N ASP A 143 -22.16 1.20 5.48
CA ASP A 143 -22.25 2.26 4.49
C ASP A 143 -21.52 1.81 3.23
N ASP A 144 -22.32 1.44 2.21
CA ASP A 144 -21.91 0.84 0.94
C ASP A 144 -20.73 -0.16 1.04
N PRO A 145 -20.97 -1.37 1.60
CA PRO A 145 -19.91 -2.35 1.75
C PRO A 145 -19.40 -2.82 0.38
N ALA A 146 -18.08 -2.88 0.24
CA ALA A 146 -17.40 -3.44 -0.91
C ALA A 146 -17.81 -4.90 -1.14
N LYS A 147 -18.21 -5.23 -2.37
CA LYS A 147 -18.62 -6.59 -2.78
C LYS A 147 -17.78 -7.08 -3.95
N GLU A 148 -17.67 -8.40 -4.05
CA GLU A 148 -17.00 -9.04 -5.17
C GLU A 148 -17.76 -8.75 -6.48
N ALA A 149 -17.04 -8.41 -7.55
CA ALA A 149 -17.61 -8.26 -8.87
C ALA A 149 -17.81 -9.63 -9.54
N ALA A 150 -19.03 -9.93 -9.95
CA ALA A 150 -19.34 -11.08 -10.80
C ALA A 150 -18.84 -10.84 -12.23
N ASN A 151 -19.13 -9.65 -12.75
CA ASN A 151 -18.62 -9.13 -14.01
C ASN A 151 -18.73 -7.60 -14.01
N PHE A 152 -18.07 -6.95 -14.96
CA PHE A 152 -18.15 -5.50 -15.09
C PHE A 152 -17.99 -5.06 -16.54
N THR A 153 -18.68 -3.99 -16.92
CA THR A 153 -18.61 -3.40 -18.25
C THR A 153 -17.72 -2.17 -18.20
N SER A 154 -16.73 -2.13 -19.10
CA SER A 154 -15.72 -1.08 -19.13
C SER A 154 -15.59 -0.45 -20.50
N GLN A 155 -15.33 0.85 -20.53
CA GLN A 155 -14.81 1.52 -21.70
C GLN A 155 -13.30 1.31 -21.75
N VAL A 156 -12.80 0.73 -22.83
CA VAL A 156 -11.36 0.47 -23.03
C VAL A 156 -10.85 1.19 -24.27
N ILE A 157 -9.58 1.54 -24.24
CA ILE A 157 -8.82 2.05 -25.38
C ILE A 157 -7.63 1.12 -25.57
N ILE A 158 -7.55 0.47 -26.73
CA ILE A 158 -6.48 -0.45 -27.07
C ILE A 158 -5.27 0.35 -27.53
N MET A 159 -4.09 0.02 -26.99
CA MET A 159 -2.84 0.66 -27.34
C MET A 159 -1.69 -0.34 -27.32
N ASN A 160 -0.75 -0.22 -28.24
CA ASN A 160 0.47 -1.04 -28.26
C ASN A 160 0.23 -2.56 -28.30
N HIS A 161 -0.92 -3.03 -28.79
CA HIS A 161 -1.16 -4.45 -29.04
C HIS A 161 -0.79 -4.78 -30.50
N PRO A 162 0.05 -5.81 -30.77
CA PRO A 162 0.53 -6.11 -32.12
C PRO A 162 -0.51 -6.77 -33.02
N GLY A 163 -1.52 -7.42 -32.44
CA GLY A 163 -2.58 -8.13 -33.16
C GLY A 163 -3.98 -7.58 -32.86
N GLN A 164 -4.95 -8.47 -32.90
CA GLN A 164 -6.36 -8.19 -32.62
C GLN A 164 -6.77 -8.79 -31.27
N ILE A 165 -7.62 -8.08 -30.53
CA ILE A 165 -8.20 -8.54 -29.26
C ILE A 165 -9.65 -8.93 -29.52
N GLY A 166 -9.98 -10.20 -29.33
CA GLY A 166 -11.34 -10.73 -29.50
C GLY A 166 -11.94 -11.26 -28.19
N ASN A 167 -13.18 -11.73 -28.29
CA ASN A 167 -13.86 -12.42 -27.18
C ASN A 167 -13.04 -13.64 -26.73
N GLY A 168 -12.91 -13.81 -25.43
CA GLY A 168 -12.10 -14.86 -24.81
C GLY A 168 -10.66 -14.46 -24.48
N TYR A 169 -10.19 -13.30 -24.94
CA TYR A 169 -8.87 -12.77 -24.58
C TYR A 169 -8.73 -12.62 -23.05
N ALA A 170 -7.63 -13.11 -22.48
CA ALA A 170 -7.47 -13.23 -21.02
C ALA A 170 -6.18 -12.55 -20.50
N PRO A 171 -6.09 -11.21 -20.56
CA PRO A 171 -4.94 -10.45 -20.07
C PRO A 171 -4.98 -10.29 -18.54
N VAL A 172 -3.93 -9.67 -18.00
CA VAL A 172 -3.88 -9.26 -16.59
C VAL A 172 -4.34 -7.81 -16.45
N LEU A 173 -5.20 -7.55 -15.48
CA LEU A 173 -5.73 -6.23 -15.19
C LEU A 173 -5.11 -5.71 -13.88
N ASP A 174 -4.51 -4.53 -13.99
CA ASP A 174 -4.03 -3.72 -12.87
C ASP A 174 -5.10 -2.68 -12.55
N CYS A 175 -5.78 -2.84 -11.42
CA CYS A 175 -6.71 -1.85 -10.89
C CYS A 175 -6.33 -1.61 -9.43
N HIS A 176 -6.21 -0.35 -9.01
CA HIS A 176 -5.71 0.02 -7.69
C HIS A 176 -4.44 -0.77 -7.28
N THR A 177 -4.57 -1.67 -6.31
CA THR A 177 -3.52 -2.60 -5.85
C THR A 177 -3.72 -4.04 -6.33
N SER A 178 -4.85 -4.34 -6.97
CA SER A 178 -5.19 -5.64 -7.53
C SER A 178 -4.44 -5.89 -8.83
N HIS A 179 -3.99 -7.14 -8.99
CA HIS A 179 -3.30 -7.64 -10.16
C HIS A 179 -3.89 -9.02 -10.49
N ILE A 180 -4.92 -9.05 -11.32
CA ILE A 180 -5.77 -10.24 -11.53
C ILE A 180 -6.01 -10.45 -13.03
N ALA A 181 -5.91 -11.70 -13.49
CA ALA A 181 -6.28 -12.05 -14.86
C ALA A 181 -7.80 -11.90 -15.06
N VAL A 182 -8.21 -11.28 -16.15
CA VAL A 182 -9.61 -11.03 -16.50
C VAL A 182 -9.89 -11.56 -17.90
N LYS A 183 -11.05 -12.16 -18.10
CA LYS A 183 -11.51 -12.58 -19.42
C LYS A 183 -12.34 -11.48 -20.04
N PHE A 184 -11.99 -11.09 -21.27
CA PHE A 184 -12.83 -10.27 -22.14
C PHE A 184 -13.96 -11.18 -22.61
N ALA A 185 -15.07 -11.17 -21.90
CA ALA A 185 -16.17 -12.09 -22.17
C ALA A 185 -16.87 -11.72 -23.48
N GLU A 186 -17.14 -10.43 -23.65
CA GLU A 186 -17.88 -9.91 -24.79
C GLU A 186 -17.47 -8.47 -25.10
N ILE A 187 -17.15 -8.19 -26.36
CA ILE A 187 -16.99 -6.82 -26.86
C ILE A 187 -18.37 -6.35 -27.33
N LEU A 188 -18.97 -5.44 -26.56
CA LEU A 188 -20.35 -4.99 -26.78
C LEU A 188 -20.45 -4.00 -27.93
N THR A 189 -19.50 -3.07 -28.01
CA THR A 189 -19.59 -1.94 -28.94
C THR A 189 -18.21 -1.36 -29.21
N LYS A 190 -17.91 -1.04 -30.47
CA LYS A 190 -16.79 -0.18 -30.86
C LYS A 190 -17.25 1.27 -30.88
N ILE A 191 -16.45 2.14 -30.30
CA ILE A 191 -16.75 3.58 -30.22
C ILE A 191 -15.59 4.40 -30.77
N ASP A 192 -15.90 5.61 -31.22
CA ASP A 192 -14.89 6.60 -31.53
C ASP A 192 -14.20 7.07 -30.25
N ARG A 193 -12.86 7.06 -30.26
CA ARG A 193 -12.06 7.37 -29.06
C ARG A 193 -12.24 8.81 -28.57
N ARG A 194 -12.55 9.76 -29.47
CA ARG A 194 -12.62 11.19 -29.14
C ARG A 194 -14.04 11.62 -28.77
N SER A 195 -15.01 11.24 -29.59
CA SER A 195 -16.41 11.65 -29.45
C SER A 195 -17.26 10.68 -28.62
N GLY A 196 -16.79 9.44 -28.43
CA GLY A 196 -17.56 8.39 -27.75
C GLY A 196 -18.75 7.86 -28.53
N LYS A 197 -18.94 8.29 -29.78
CA LYS A 197 -20.03 7.83 -30.64
C LYS A 197 -19.83 6.36 -31.01
N GLU A 198 -20.93 5.61 -31.01
CA GLU A 198 -20.96 4.24 -31.47
C GLU A 198 -20.60 4.17 -32.96
N LEU A 199 -19.67 3.27 -33.29
CA LEU A 199 -19.22 3.01 -34.66
C LEU A 199 -19.71 1.66 -35.16
N GLU A 200 -19.67 0.64 -34.31
CA GLU A 200 -20.03 -0.74 -34.65
C GLU A 200 -20.53 -1.46 -33.41
N LYS A 201 -21.66 -2.15 -33.53
CA LYS A 201 -22.24 -2.96 -32.45
C LYS A 201 -21.71 -4.39 -32.55
N GLU A 202 -21.34 -4.98 -31.41
CA GLU A 202 -20.82 -6.36 -31.30
C GLU A 202 -19.68 -6.69 -32.30
N PRO A 203 -18.60 -5.88 -32.33
CA PRO A 203 -17.48 -6.14 -33.24
C PRO A 203 -16.77 -7.45 -32.90
N LYS A 204 -16.26 -8.16 -33.90
CA LYS A 204 -15.53 -9.42 -33.69
C LYS A 204 -14.21 -9.26 -32.92
N PHE A 205 -13.55 -8.11 -33.10
CA PHE A 205 -12.29 -7.79 -32.44
C PHE A 205 -12.05 -6.27 -32.36
N LEU A 206 -11.16 -5.86 -31.45
CA LEU A 206 -10.59 -4.51 -31.37
C LEU A 206 -9.10 -4.56 -31.74
N LYS A 207 -8.61 -3.55 -32.45
CA LYS A 207 -7.17 -3.41 -32.79
C LYS A 207 -6.57 -2.17 -32.14
N ASN A 208 -5.25 -2.03 -32.24
CA ASN A 208 -4.53 -0.87 -31.72
C ASN A 208 -5.14 0.46 -32.21
N GLY A 209 -5.44 1.36 -31.28
CA GLY A 209 -6.09 2.64 -31.51
C GLY A 209 -7.62 2.63 -31.37
N ASP A 210 -8.26 1.46 -31.42
CA ASP A 210 -9.70 1.34 -31.24
C ASP A 210 -10.10 1.57 -29.77
N ALA A 211 -11.33 2.05 -29.58
CA ALA A 211 -11.99 2.11 -28.29
C ALA A 211 -13.30 1.31 -28.35
N GLY A 212 -13.74 0.79 -27.20
CA GLY A 212 -14.97 0.03 -27.14
C GLY A 212 -15.47 -0.23 -25.72
N PHE A 213 -16.72 -0.68 -25.62
CA PHE A 213 -17.28 -1.23 -24.39
C PHE A 213 -17.07 -2.74 -24.36
N VAL A 214 -16.52 -3.24 -23.27
CA VAL A 214 -16.20 -4.65 -23.09
C VAL A 214 -16.73 -5.11 -21.74
N LYS A 215 -17.47 -6.22 -21.76
CA LYS A 215 -17.86 -6.98 -20.57
C LYS A 215 -16.71 -7.89 -20.17
N MET A 216 -16.23 -7.74 -18.93
CA MET A 216 -15.09 -8.47 -18.39
C MET A 216 -15.50 -9.31 -17.19
N ILE A 217 -14.86 -10.48 -17.05
CA ILE A 217 -15.09 -11.42 -15.95
C ILE A 217 -13.75 -11.69 -15.24
N PRO A 218 -13.60 -11.36 -13.95
CA PRO A 218 -12.43 -11.74 -13.17
C PRO A 218 -12.24 -13.27 -13.09
N THR A 219 -11.00 -13.73 -13.20
CA THR A 219 -10.67 -15.17 -12.98
C THR A 219 -10.55 -15.53 -11.49
N LYS A 220 -10.36 -14.52 -10.64
CA LYS A 220 -10.28 -14.64 -9.18
C LYS A 220 -11.15 -13.56 -8.54
N PRO A 221 -11.62 -13.76 -7.29
CA PRO A 221 -12.37 -12.75 -6.55
C PRO A 221 -11.67 -11.39 -6.58
N MET A 222 -12.39 -10.38 -7.06
CA MET A 222 -11.91 -9.02 -7.24
C MET A 222 -13.03 -8.06 -6.85
N VAL A 223 -12.66 -6.97 -6.19
CA VAL A 223 -13.56 -5.83 -5.94
C VAL A 223 -13.16 -4.73 -6.90
N VAL A 224 -14.12 -4.20 -7.63
CA VAL A 224 -14.00 -3.02 -8.47
C VAL A 224 -15.29 -2.23 -8.37
N GLU A 225 -15.22 -0.94 -8.66
CA GLU A 225 -16.37 -0.04 -8.58
C GLU A 225 -16.49 0.81 -9.85
N THR A 226 -17.63 1.45 -10.04
CA THR A 226 -17.81 2.35 -11.19
C THR A 226 -16.88 3.55 -11.07
N PHE A 227 -16.34 4.00 -12.21
CA PHE A 227 -15.43 5.14 -12.25
C PHE A 227 -16.11 6.45 -11.81
N SER A 228 -17.42 6.57 -12.03
CA SER A 228 -18.20 7.74 -11.62
C SER A 228 -18.33 7.86 -10.11
N GLU A 229 -18.50 6.74 -9.40
CA GLU A 229 -18.70 6.72 -7.95
C GLU A 229 -17.35 6.68 -7.22
N TYR A 230 -16.47 5.77 -7.62
CA TYR A 230 -15.17 5.56 -6.98
C TYR A 230 -14.04 5.57 -8.02
N PRO A 231 -13.60 6.77 -8.49
CA PRO A 231 -12.56 6.90 -9.50
C PRO A 231 -11.27 6.07 -9.26
N PRO A 232 -10.74 5.93 -8.02
CA PRO A 232 -9.55 5.12 -7.75
C PRO A 232 -9.75 3.61 -7.93
N LEU A 233 -10.99 3.11 -7.85
CA LEU A 233 -11.35 1.70 -8.00
C LEU A 233 -11.94 1.38 -9.38
N GLY A 234 -12.23 2.40 -10.19
CA GLY A 234 -12.80 2.27 -11.53
C GLY A 234 -11.81 2.46 -12.69
N ARG A 235 -10.58 2.92 -12.43
CA ARG A 235 -9.52 3.03 -13.46
C ARG A 235 -8.63 1.80 -13.45
N PHE A 236 -8.30 1.29 -14.63
CA PHE A 236 -7.40 0.15 -14.75
C PHE A 236 -6.52 0.21 -15.99
N ALA A 237 -5.42 -0.53 -15.92
CA ALA A 237 -4.57 -0.85 -17.06
C ALA A 237 -4.68 -2.35 -17.36
N VAL A 238 -4.68 -2.68 -18.64
CA VAL A 238 -4.66 -4.06 -19.13
C VAL A 238 -3.25 -4.35 -19.62
N ARG A 239 -2.66 -5.41 -19.10
CA ARG A 239 -1.31 -5.86 -19.42
C ARG A 239 -1.29 -7.25 -20.02
N ASP A 240 -0.42 -7.40 -21.01
CA ASP A 240 -0.06 -8.67 -21.62
C ASP A 240 1.45 -8.73 -21.80
N MET A 241 2.08 -9.84 -21.42
CA MET A 241 3.54 -10.01 -21.43
C MET A 241 4.32 -8.81 -20.84
N ARG A 242 3.79 -8.19 -19.77
CA ARG A 242 4.30 -6.98 -19.08
C ARG A 242 4.16 -5.66 -19.84
N GLN A 243 3.64 -5.68 -21.07
CA GLN A 243 3.31 -4.50 -21.85
C GLN A 243 1.89 -4.03 -21.55
N THR A 244 1.66 -2.72 -21.50
CA THR A 244 0.30 -2.18 -21.38
C THR A 244 -0.35 -2.19 -22.75
N VAL A 245 -1.40 -3.00 -22.90
CA VAL A 245 -2.10 -3.25 -24.17
C VAL A 245 -3.44 -2.52 -24.27
N ALA A 246 -3.98 -2.09 -23.13
CA ALA A 246 -5.14 -1.22 -23.08
C ALA A 246 -5.20 -0.46 -21.76
N VAL A 247 -5.97 0.63 -21.73
CA VAL A 247 -6.38 1.32 -20.52
C VAL A 247 -7.88 1.49 -20.53
N GLY A 248 -8.52 1.52 -19.36
CA GLY A 248 -9.96 1.60 -19.30
C GLY A 248 -10.52 2.20 -18.03
N VAL A 249 -11.81 2.51 -18.12
CA VAL A 249 -12.64 2.95 -17.00
C VAL A 249 -13.89 2.09 -16.92
N ILE A 250 -14.22 1.66 -15.71
CA ILE A 250 -15.39 0.84 -15.41
C ILE A 250 -16.63 1.72 -15.43
N LYS A 251 -17.65 1.29 -16.17
CA LYS A 251 -18.93 2.00 -16.30
C LYS A 251 -20.06 1.37 -15.51
N ALA A 252 -20.05 0.04 -15.40
CA ALA A 252 -21.04 -0.71 -14.65
C ALA A 252 -20.42 -1.96 -14.03
N VAL A 253 -20.89 -2.36 -12.85
CA VAL A 253 -20.42 -3.55 -12.14
C VAL A 253 -21.64 -4.37 -11.71
N GLU A 254 -21.65 -5.66 -12.04
CA GLU A 254 -22.59 -6.62 -11.47
C GLU A 254 -21.93 -7.24 -10.24
N LYS A 255 -22.43 -6.90 -9.05
CA LYS A 255 -21.89 -7.37 -7.76
C LYS A 255 -22.46 -8.75 -7.42
N LYS A 256 -21.64 -9.65 -6.86
CA LYS A 256 -22.11 -10.91 -6.29
C LYS A 256 -22.86 -10.66 -4.99
N ASP A 257 -23.85 -11.51 -4.71
CA ASP A 257 -24.53 -11.53 -3.43
C ASP A 257 -23.56 -11.90 -2.30
N ALA A 258 -23.68 -11.22 -1.16
CA ALA A 258 -22.81 -11.40 0.00
C ALA A 258 -23.19 -12.64 0.86
N SER A 259 -23.86 -13.63 0.28
CA SER A 259 -24.36 -14.79 1.02
C SER A 259 -23.19 -15.63 1.59
N GLY A 260 -23.15 -15.78 2.91
CA GLY A 260 -22.13 -16.58 3.61
C GLY A 260 -20.88 -15.83 4.09
N ALA A 261 -20.88 -14.48 4.10
CA ALA A 261 -19.78 -13.71 4.66
C ALA A 261 -19.52 -14.07 6.14
N LYS A 262 -18.27 -14.46 6.47
CA LYS A 262 -17.87 -14.78 7.84
C LYS A 262 -17.74 -13.50 8.68
N VAL A 263 -18.61 -13.37 9.68
CA VAL A 263 -18.58 -12.25 10.62
C VAL A 263 -17.63 -12.59 11.78
N THR A 264 -16.68 -11.71 12.10
CA THR A 264 -15.79 -11.92 13.25
C THR A 264 -16.54 -11.76 14.56
N LYS A 265 -16.09 -12.46 15.62
CA LYS A 265 -16.67 -12.32 16.98
C LYS A 265 -16.68 -10.86 17.47
N SER A 266 -15.68 -10.06 17.07
CA SER A 266 -15.59 -8.63 17.40
C SER A 266 -16.69 -7.82 16.73
N ALA A 267 -16.94 -8.10 15.44
CA ALA A 267 -17.94 -7.40 14.65
C ALA A 267 -19.36 -7.74 15.14
N ALA A 268 -19.62 -9.02 15.41
CA ALA A 268 -20.92 -9.47 15.94
C ALA A 268 -21.28 -8.82 17.28
N LYS A 269 -20.30 -8.59 18.17
CA LYS A 269 -20.52 -7.87 19.44
C LYS A 269 -20.86 -6.39 19.27
N LYS A 270 -20.40 -5.75 18.20
CA LYS A 270 -20.69 -4.33 17.90
C LYS A 270 -21.99 -4.13 17.14
N SER A 271 -22.51 -5.15 16.46
CA SER A 271 -23.80 -5.09 15.76
C SER A 271 -25.00 -5.44 16.66
N GLY A 272 -24.75 -6.05 17.83
CA GLY A 272 -25.78 -6.37 18.83
C GLY A 272 -25.99 -5.28 19.91
N LYS A 273 -25.42 -4.09 19.72
CA LYS A 273 -25.71 -2.85 20.45
C LYS A 273 -26.23 -1.83 19.45
#